data_AF-W4B7E9-F1
#
_entry.id   AF-W4B7E9-F1
#
_cell.length_a   1.000
_cell.length_b   1.000
_cell.length_c   1.000
_cell.angle_alpha   90.00
_cell.angle_beta   90.00
_cell.angle_gamma   90.00
#
_symmetry.space_group_name_H-M   'P 1'
#
loop_
_entity.id
_entity.type
_entity.pdbx_description
1 polymer ?
#
loop_
_entity_poly.entity_id
_entity_poly.type
_entity_poly.pdbx_seq_one_letter_code
_entity_poly.pdbx_strand_id
1 'polypeptide(L)'
;MENHDKEPASLSLDDYLDLLNLAIRLGDTKWQADIMATLQQMQEPQSKPHMKKDECTEQELWQCVDQINDRMLVLYNDLKATDDEDMQRELLDQMWRLKIARVEVFRKIRSIYL
;
A
#
# COMPACT_ATOMS: atom_id res chain seq x y z
N MET A 1 31.77 -26.60 -13.30
CA MET A 1 30.83 -26.65 -12.16
C MET A 1 29.84 -25.52 -12.35
N GLU A 2 28.61 -25.86 -12.69
CA GLU A 2 27.53 -24.90 -12.95
C GLU A 2 26.93 -24.50 -11.59
N ASN A 3 27.23 -23.29 -11.13
CA ASN A 3 26.58 -22.72 -9.95
C ASN A 3 25.20 -22.25 -10.39
N HIS A 4 24.18 -23.08 -10.17
CA HIS A 4 22.81 -22.60 -10.17
C HIS A 4 22.61 -21.78 -8.89
N ASP A 5 22.87 -20.48 -9.00
CA ASP A 5 22.28 -19.47 -8.14
C ASP A 5 20.76 -19.67 -8.18
N LYS A 6 20.24 -20.39 -7.18
CA LYS A 6 18.80 -20.49 -6.94
C LYS A 6 18.34 -19.12 -6.49
N GLU A 7 17.79 -18.34 -7.42
CA GLU A 7 16.96 -17.20 -7.07
C GLU A 7 15.93 -17.67 -6.04
N PRO A 8 15.79 -17.00 -4.87
CA PRO A 8 14.76 -17.36 -3.93
C PRO A 8 13.42 -17.10 -4.63
N ALA A 9 12.74 -18.17 -5.02
CA ALA A 9 11.36 -18.10 -5.48
C ALA A 9 10.56 -17.39 -4.38
N SER A 10 10.19 -16.14 -4.64
CA SER A 10 9.32 -15.35 -3.78
C SER A 10 7.92 -15.91 -3.96
N LEU A 11 7.60 -16.91 -3.15
CA LEU A 11 6.27 -17.51 -3.11
C LEU A 11 5.27 -16.48 -2.59
N SER A 12 4.16 -16.35 -3.29
CA SER A 12 3.04 -15.49 -2.91
C SER A 12 2.33 -16.07 -1.68
N LEU A 13 1.54 -15.23 -0.99
CA LEU A 13 0.67 -15.66 0.10
C LEU A 13 -0.24 -16.83 -0.33
N ASP A 14 -0.75 -16.80 -1.57
CA ASP A 14 -1.60 -17.85 -2.14
C ASP A 14 -0.85 -19.20 -2.23
N ASP A 15 0.42 -19.18 -2.65
CA ASP A 15 1.25 -20.38 -2.73
C ASP A 15 1.47 -21.01 -1.34
N TYR A 16 1.67 -20.21 -0.30
CA TYR A 16 1.80 -20.71 1.07
C TYR A 16 0.49 -21.30 1.60
N LEU A 17 -0.67 -20.77 1.18
CA LEU A 17 -1.98 -21.33 1.54
C LEU A 17 -2.21 -22.68 0.85
N ASP A 18 -1.79 -22.81 -0.42
CA ASP A 18 -1.83 -24.09 -1.15
C ASP A 18 -0.91 -25.14 -0.52
N LEU A 19 0.31 -24.75 -0.15
CA LEU A 19 1.24 -25.63 0.56
C LEU A 19 0.71 -26.03 1.94
N LEU A 20 0.05 -25.12 2.66
CA LEU A 20 -0.57 -25.43 3.95
C LEU A 20 -1.71 -26.44 3.79
N ASN A 21 -2.57 -26.25 2.79
CA ASN A 21 -3.64 -27.19 2.47
C ASN A 21 -3.10 -28.57 2.11
N LEU A 22 -1.97 -28.64 1.38
CA LEU A 22 -1.29 -29.89 1.09
C LEU A 22 -0.73 -30.54 2.36
N ALA A 23 -0.11 -29.77 3.25
CA ALA A 23 0.42 -30.26 4.53
C ALA A 23 -0.68 -30.79 5.46
N ILE A 24 -1.85 -30.16 5.47
CA ILE A 24 -3.04 -30.62 6.20
C ILE A 24 -3.52 -31.96 5.65
N ARG A 25 -3.64 -32.09 4.32
CA ARG A 25 -4.08 -33.33 3.68
C ARG A 25 -3.13 -34.51 3.93
N LEU A 26 -1.84 -34.24 4.06
CA LEU A 26 -0.82 -35.25 4.38
C LEU A 26 -0.72 -35.56 5.87
N GLY A 27 -1.39 -34.79 6.74
CA GLY A 27 -1.28 -34.93 8.19
C GLY A 27 0.09 -34.55 8.76
N ASP A 28 0.92 -33.83 7.98
CA ASP A 28 2.25 -33.43 8.42
C ASP A 28 2.15 -32.18 9.31
N THR A 29 2.01 -32.41 10.61
CA THR A 29 1.88 -31.35 11.60
C THR A 29 3.15 -30.52 11.76
N LYS A 30 4.33 -31.08 11.42
CA LYS A 30 5.60 -30.36 11.49
C LYS A 30 5.70 -29.36 10.35
N TRP A 31 5.33 -29.79 9.14
CA TRP A 31 5.34 -28.94 7.97
C TRP A 31 4.25 -27.86 8.03
N GLN A 32 3.07 -28.18 8.58
CA GLN A 32 2.04 -27.17 8.87
C GLN A 32 2.55 -26.08 9.83
N ALA A 33 3.23 -26.46 10.91
CA ALA A 33 3.77 -25.51 11.88
C ALA A 33 4.85 -24.59 11.27
N ASP A 34 5.69 -25.13 10.38
CA ASP A 34 6.73 -24.38 9.67
C ASP A 34 6.14 -23.34 8.69
N ILE A 35 5.11 -23.74 7.94
CA ILE A 35 4.36 -22.83 7.04
C ILE A 35 3.63 -21.75 7.85
N MET A 36 2.97 -22.12 8.95
CA MET A 36 2.31 -21.14 9.82
C MET A 36 3.30 -20.15 10.45
N ALA A 37 4.48 -20.60 10.89
CA ALA A 37 5.52 -19.72 11.42
C ALA A 37 6.05 -18.75 10.35
N THR A 38 6.16 -19.20 9.10
CA THR A 38 6.56 -18.36 7.97
C THR A 38 5.48 -17.31 7.64
N LEU A 39 4.21 -17.74 7.59
CA LEU A 39 3.06 -16.84 7.39
C LEU A 39 2.94 -15.80 8.50
N GLN A 40 3.19 -16.19 9.76
CA GLN A 40 3.21 -15.26 10.89
C GLN A 40 4.34 -14.24 10.76
N GLN A 41 5.55 -14.66 10.36
CA GLN A 41 6.67 -13.73 10.13
C GLN A 41 6.43 -12.76 8.96
N MET A 42 5.66 -13.19 7.95
CA MET A 42 5.22 -12.33 6.84
C MET A 42 4.12 -11.34 7.27
N GLN A 43 3.25 -11.72 8.21
CA GLN A 43 2.16 -10.88 8.72
C GLN A 43 2.56 -10.00 9.90
N GLU A 44 3.64 -10.34 10.61
CA GLU A 44 4.20 -9.47 11.64
C GLU A 44 4.69 -8.18 10.95
N PRO A 45 4.19 -6.99 11.36
CA PRO A 45 4.74 -5.73 10.89
C PRO A 45 6.19 -5.69 11.39
N GLN A 46 7.11 -6.06 10.51
CA GLN A 46 8.55 -6.16 10.73
C GLN A 46 9.06 -4.84 11.33
N SER A 47 9.00 -4.74 12.65
CA SER A 47 9.62 -3.68 13.42
C SER A 47 11.11 -3.98 13.48
N LYS A 48 11.83 -3.81 12.37
CA LYS A 48 13.28 -3.61 12.38
C LYS A 48 13.74 -2.57 11.35
N PRO A 49 14.69 -1.70 11.74
CA PRO A 49 15.06 -0.51 11.01
C PRO A 49 16.02 -0.86 9.89
N HIS A 50 15.53 -0.94 8.65
CA HIS A 50 16.40 -0.96 7.48
C HIS A 50 16.10 0.26 6.62
N MET A 51 17.16 1.04 6.43
CA MET A 51 17.24 2.19 5.56
C MET A 51 16.69 1.84 4.16
N LYS A 52 15.45 2.21 3.91
CA LYS A 52 14.99 2.70 2.61
C LYS A 52 14.39 4.07 2.84
N LYS A 53 15.26 5.07 2.87
CA LYS A 53 14.84 6.43 2.56
C LYS A 53 14.30 6.38 1.13
N ASP A 54 13.07 6.83 0.94
CA ASP A 54 12.42 7.20 -0.34
C ASP A 54 11.53 6.21 -1.12
N GLU A 55 11.21 5.01 -0.63
CA GLU A 55 10.17 4.20 -1.29
C GLU A 55 8.88 4.19 -0.46
N CYS A 56 8.07 5.24 -0.64
CA CYS A 56 6.66 5.22 -0.27
C CYS A 56 6.00 4.03 -1.01
N THR A 57 5.41 3.11 -0.27
CA THR A 57 4.80 1.90 -0.83
C THR A 57 3.61 2.29 -1.71
N GLU A 58 3.30 1.46 -2.71
CA GLU A 58 2.16 1.70 -3.58
C GLU A 58 0.85 1.88 -2.78
N GLN A 59 0.66 1.07 -1.74
CA GLN A 59 -0.49 1.15 -0.84
C GLN A 59 -0.58 2.51 -0.14
N GLU A 60 0.54 3.07 0.33
CA GLU A 60 0.57 4.41 0.94
C GLU A 60 0.22 5.51 -0.06
N LEU A 61 0.62 5.37 -1.32
CA LEU A 61 0.26 6.34 -2.37
C LEU A 61 -1.24 6.29 -2.67
N TRP A 62 -1.83 5.09 -2.76
CA TRP A 62 -3.28 4.96 -2.93
C TRP A 62 -4.05 5.51 -1.73
N GLN A 63 -3.60 5.25 -0.50
CA GLN A 63 -4.17 5.88 0.70
C GLN A 63 -4.05 7.41 0.68
N CYS A 64 -2.95 7.96 0.14
CA CYS A 64 -2.84 9.41 -0.05
C CYS A 64 -3.86 9.94 -1.07
N VAL A 65 -4.13 9.21 -2.16
CA VAL A 65 -5.18 9.59 -3.12
C VAL A 65 -6.54 9.64 -2.45
N ASP A 66 -6.88 8.63 -1.65
CA ASP A 66 -8.16 8.58 -0.92
C ASP A 66 -8.29 9.75 0.06
N GLN A 67 -7.25 10.01 0.86
CA GLN A 67 -7.24 11.16 1.78
C GLN A 67 -7.38 12.51 1.05
N ILE A 68 -6.72 12.67 -0.10
CA ILE A 68 -6.85 13.88 -0.92
C ILE A 68 -8.29 14.01 -1.44
N ASN A 69 -8.91 12.92 -1.88
CA ASN A 69 -10.30 12.91 -2.37
C ASN A 69 -11.30 13.25 -1.25
N ASP A 70 -11.16 12.64 -0.06
CA ASP A 70 -12.00 12.95 1.09
C ASP A 70 -11.90 14.42 1.48
N ARG A 71 -10.68 14.97 1.49
CA ARG A 71 -10.46 16.37 1.80
C ARG A 71 -11.02 17.32 0.73
N MET A 72 -10.95 16.94 -0.54
CA MET A 72 -11.62 17.69 -1.62
C MET A 72 -13.14 17.64 -1.48
N LEU A 73 -13.72 16.52 -1.04
CA LEU A 73 -15.16 16.39 -0.81
C LEU A 73 -15.62 17.30 0.32
N VAL A 74 -14.88 17.34 1.43
CA VAL A 74 -15.16 18.25 2.55
C VAL A 74 -15.08 19.71 2.09
N LEU A 75 -14.00 20.10 1.40
CA LEU A 75 -13.87 21.47 0.89
C LEU A 75 -14.98 21.84 -0.10
N TYR A 76 -15.43 20.90 -0.93
CA TYR A 76 -16.56 21.14 -1.83
C TYR A 76 -17.87 21.40 -1.08
N ASN A 77 -18.12 20.62 -0.02
CA ASN A 77 -19.29 20.83 0.84
C ASN A 77 -19.20 22.18 1.57
N ASP A 78 -18.03 22.53 2.11
CA ASP A 78 -17.81 23.81 2.78
C ASP A 78 -17.99 24.99 1.82
N LEU A 79 -17.51 24.87 0.58
CA LEU A 79 -17.66 25.89 -0.46
C LEU A 79 -19.12 26.07 -0.87
N LYS A 80 -19.92 24.99 -0.85
CA LYS A 80 -21.37 25.05 -1.10
C LYS A 80 -22.16 25.64 0.08
N ALA A 81 -21.66 25.48 1.30
CA ALA A 81 -22.30 25.99 2.52
C ALA A 81 -21.91 27.44 2.84
N THR A 82 -20.78 27.92 2.30
CA THR A 82 -20.23 29.25 2.57
C THR A 82 -20.73 30.27 1.55
N ASP A 83 -21.33 31.35 2.05
CA ASP A 83 -21.80 32.51 1.25
C ASP A 83 -20.75 33.65 1.20
N ASP A 84 -19.68 33.54 2.00
CA ASP A 84 -18.59 34.51 2.08
C ASP A 84 -17.60 34.35 0.91
N GLU A 85 -17.52 35.36 0.05
CA GLU A 85 -16.68 35.34 -1.15
C GLU A 85 -15.17 35.23 -0.86
N ASP A 86 -14.68 35.79 0.25
CA ASP A 86 -13.27 35.72 0.61
C ASP A 86 -12.91 34.33 1.14
N MET A 87 -13.80 33.74 1.94
CA MET A 87 -13.64 32.36 2.39
C MET A 87 -13.79 31.35 1.24
N GLN A 88 -14.68 31.60 0.27
CA GLN A 88 -14.76 30.82 -0.97
C GLN A 88 -13.46 30.87 -1.78
N ARG A 89 -12.82 32.05 -1.89
CA ARG A 89 -11.51 32.17 -2.56
C ARG A 89 -10.44 31.34 -1.88
N GLU A 90 -10.40 31.33 -0.55
CA GLU A 90 -9.44 30.52 0.20
C GLU A 90 -9.70 29.01 0.01
N LEU A 91 -10.96 28.58 0.07
CA LEU A 91 -11.34 27.19 -0.16
C LEU A 91 -11.00 26.73 -1.59
N LEU A 92 -11.15 27.60 -2.59
CA LEU A 92 -10.73 27.33 -3.98
C LEU A 92 -9.21 27.18 -4.11
N ASP A 93 -8.41 28.00 -3.42
CA ASP A 93 -6.96 27.85 -3.40
C ASP A 93 -6.54 26.52 -2.76
N GLN A 94 -7.17 26.14 -1.66
CA GLN A 94 -6.94 24.84 -1.01
C GLN A 94 -7.32 23.66 -1.92
N MET A 95 -8.46 23.75 -2.61
CA MET A 95 -8.89 22.77 -3.61
C MET A 95 -7.88 22.64 -4.76
N TRP A 96 -7.29 23.76 -5.21
CA TRP A 96 -6.26 23.75 -6.25
C TRP A 96 -4.99 23.04 -5.80
N ARG A 97 -4.51 23.32 -4.57
CA ARG A 97 -3.35 22.63 -3.99
C ARG A 97 -3.56 21.12 -3.88
N LEU A 98 -4.74 20.69 -3.45
CA LEU A 98 -5.09 19.27 -3.39
C LEU A 98 -5.11 18.61 -4.77
N LYS A 99 -5.59 19.30 -5.81
CA LYS A 99 -5.52 18.79 -7.19
C LYS A 99 -4.09 18.58 -7.66
N ILE A 100 -3.19 19.51 -7.37
CA ILE A 100 -1.76 19.38 -7.69
C ILE A 100 -1.18 18.16 -6.96
N ALA A 101 -1.41 18.05 -5.65
CA ALA A 101 -0.94 16.91 -4.86
C ALA A 101 -1.47 15.57 -5.41
N ARG A 102 -2.75 15.51 -5.81
CA ARG A 102 -3.36 14.32 -6.43
C ARG A 102 -2.61 13.90 -7.70
N VAL A 103 -2.29 14.85 -8.58
CA VAL A 103 -1.56 14.58 -9.83
C VAL A 103 -0.14 14.09 -9.54
N GLU A 104 0.54 14.66 -8.55
CA GLU A 104 1.87 14.20 -8.15
C GLU A 104 1.86 12.77 -7.60
N VAL A 105 0.87 12.43 -6.78
CA VAL A 105 0.69 11.07 -6.26
C VAL A 105 0.40 10.09 -7.40
N PHE A 106 -0.48 10.44 -8.35
CA PHE A 106 -0.70 9.61 -9.53
C PHE A 106 0.54 9.45 -10.41
N ARG A 107 1.40 10.49 -10.51
CA ARG A 107 2.68 10.39 -11.23
C ARG A 107 3.60 9.40 -10.55
N LYS A 108 3.65 9.40 -9.21
CA LYS A 108 4.42 8.42 -8.42
C LYS A 108 3.87 7.01 -8.60
N ILE A 109 2.55 6.82 -8.52
CA ILE A 109 1.90 5.52 -8.77
C ILE A 109 2.26 5.02 -10.16
N ARG A 110 2.09 5.84 -11.20
CA ARG A 110 2.42 5.45 -12.58
C ARG A 110 3.88 5.05 -12.74
N SER A 111 4.81 5.67 -12.01
CA SER A 111 6.24 5.33 -12.06
C SER A 111 6.57 3.96 -11.45
N ILE A 112 5.65 3.35 -10.69
CA ILE A 112 5.81 1.99 -10.17
C ILE A 112 5.53 0.95 -11.27
N TYR A 113 4.69 1.30 -12.24
CA TYR A 113 4.18 0.40 -13.27
C TYR A 113 4.86 0.56 -14.64
N LEU A 114 5.86 1.44 -14.76
CA LEU A 114 6.43 1.92 -16.03
C LEU A 114 7.94 1.73 -16.02
#